data_AF-A0A959D2Z4-F1
#
_entry.id   AF-A0A959D2Z4-F1
#
_cell.length_a   1.000
_cell.length_b   1.000
_cell.length_c   1.000
_cell.angle_alpha   90.00
_cell.angle_beta   90.00
_cell.angle_gamma   90.00
#
_symmetry.space_group_name_H-M   'P 1'
#
loop_
_entity.id
_entity.type
_entity.pdbx_description
1 polymer ?
#
loop_
_entity_poly.entity_id
_entity_poly.type
_entity_poly.pdbx_seq_one_letter_code
_entity_poly.pdbx_strand_id
1 'polypeptide(L)'
;LKLATFCTVPQIRHDRHNLFSEMVGTFVLLFAVLFLAGPNLAAADPSRPVGLGSLGALPVGLLVLAIGLSLGGTTGYAINPARDLAPRAMHALLPVQDKGSSHWDYAWVPVVGPVVGGMLAALLYLWLS
;
A
#
# COMPACT_ATOMS: atom_id res chain seq x y z
N LEU A 1 15.84 -16.45 0.70
CA LEU A 1 14.57 -15.83 1.15
C LEU A 1 14.74 -14.56 2.02
N LYS A 2 15.94 -13.95 2.10
CA LYS A 2 16.19 -12.78 2.98
C LYS A 2 15.60 -11.47 2.44
N LEU A 3 15.36 -11.36 1.14
CA LEU A 3 14.70 -10.19 0.54
C LEU A 3 13.24 -10.03 0.99
N ALA A 4 12.50 -11.15 1.08
CA ALA A 4 11.06 -11.17 1.32
C ALA A 4 10.64 -10.68 2.72
N THR A 5 11.58 -10.61 3.67
CA THR A 5 11.33 -10.01 4.99
C THR A 5 11.31 -8.48 4.95
N PHE A 6 11.90 -7.88 3.93
CA PHE A 6 12.08 -6.43 3.83
C PHE A 6 11.18 -5.81 2.77
N CYS A 7 11.12 -6.41 1.59
CA CYS A 7 10.30 -5.94 0.47
C CYS A 7 9.50 -7.10 -0.13
N THR A 8 8.61 -6.79 -1.07
CA THR A 8 7.70 -7.78 -1.62
C THR A 8 8.31 -8.51 -2.81
N VAL A 9 7.92 -9.77 -2.97
CA VAL A 9 8.30 -10.67 -4.05
C VAL A 9 7.05 -11.47 -4.41
N PRO A 10 6.73 -11.66 -5.70
CA PRO A 10 5.52 -12.37 -6.06
C PRO A 10 5.66 -13.85 -5.77
N GLN A 11 4.55 -14.49 -5.37
CA GLN A 11 4.53 -15.94 -5.16
C GLN A 11 4.68 -16.68 -6.49
N ILE A 12 4.01 -16.19 -7.54
CA ILE A 12 4.16 -16.64 -8.92
C ILE A 12 4.50 -15.41 -9.77
N ARG A 13 5.58 -15.49 -10.53
CA ARG A 13 6.00 -14.36 -11.35
C ARG A 13 5.13 -14.25 -12.60
N HIS A 14 4.20 -13.31 -12.57
CA HIS A 14 3.38 -12.93 -13.71
C HIS A 14 3.12 -11.43 -13.67
N ASP A 15 4.07 -10.64 -14.18
CA ASP A 15 4.16 -9.19 -14.00
C ASP A 15 2.85 -8.45 -14.30
N ARG A 16 2.09 -8.84 -15.35
CA ARG A 16 0.79 -8.23 -15.68
C ARG A 16 -0.28 -8.42 -14.58
N HIS A 17 -0.42 -9.64 -14.07
CA HIS A 17 -1.39 -9.95 -13.01
C HIS A 17 -0.94 -9.38 -11.67
N ASN A 18 0.37 -9.40 -11.42
CA ASN A 18 0.97 -8.81 -10.21
C ASN A 18 0.76 -7.29 -10.18
N LEU A 19 0.98 -6.63 -11.32
CA LEU A 19 0.71 -5.21 -11.49
C LEU A 19 -0.77 -4.88 -11.24
N PHE A 20 -1.68 -5.65 -11.83
CA PHE A 20 -3.11 -5.49 -11.60
C PHE A 20 -3.48 -5.67 -10.12
N SER A 21 -2.93 -6.67 -9.44
CA SER A 21 -3.13 -6.89 -8.00
C SER A 21 -2.71 -5.68 -7.16
N GLU A 22 -1.51 -5.13 -7.42
CA GLU A 22 -1.00 -3.93 -6.72
C GLU A 22 -1.83 -2.67 -7.01
N MET A 23 -2.31 -2.51 -8.25
CA MET A 23 -3.24 -1.42 -8.62
C MET A 23 -4.54 -1.52 -7.83
N VAL A 24 -5.17 -2.70 -7.79
CA VAL A 24 -6.43 -2.92 -7.08
C VAL A 24 -6.25 -2.73 -5.58
N GLY A 25 -5.21 -3.31 -4.98
CA GLY A 25 -4.92 -3.17 -3.55
C GLY A 25 -4.73 -1.70 -3.14
N THR A 26 -3.97 -0.94 -3.94
CA THR A 26 -3.72 0.48 -3.66
C THR A 26 -4.93 1.35 -3.94
N PHE A 27 -5.70 1.05 -4.99
CA PHE A 27 -6.95 1.73 -5.27
C PHE A 27 -7.90 1.61 -4.07
N VAL A 28 -8.14 0.38 -3.59
CA VAL A 28 -9.01 0.13 -2.43
C VAL A 28 -8.48 0.85 -1.20
N LEU A 29 -7.16 0.80 -0.94
CA LEU A 29 -6.54 1.50 0.17
C LEU A 29 -6.84 3.00 0.13
N LEU A 30 -6.45 3.70 -0.94
CA LEU A 30 -6.56 5.15 -0.99
C LEU A 30 -8.00 5.61 -1.11
N PHE A 31 -8.84 4.90 -1.88
CA PHE A 31 -10.25 5.25 -2.01
C PHE A 31 -10.96 5.18 -0.67
N ALA A 32 -10.78 4.10 0.09
CA ALA A 32 -11.38 3.98 1.41
C ALA A 32 -10.79 4.98 2.41
N VAL A 33 -9.47 5.22 2.40
CA VAL A 33 -8.82 6.22 3.27
C VAL A 33 -9.37 7.63 3.01
N LEU A 34 -9.60 8.02 1.76
CA LEU A 34 -10.14 9.33 1.41
C LEU A 34 -11.56 9.55 1.97
N PHE A 35 -12.42 8.53 1.98
CA PHE A 35 -13.73 8.60 2.62
C PHE A 35 -13.67 8.46 4.16
N LEU A 36 -12.70 7.72 4.68
CA LEU A 36 -12.45 7.58 6.12
C LEU A 36 -11.80 8.81 6.77
N ALA A 37 -11.20 9.71 5.99
CA ALA A 37 -10.60 10.95 6.49
C ALA A 37 -11.63 12.06 6.79
N GLY A 38 -12.92 11.82 6.50
CA GLY A 38 -14.01 12.78 6.66
C GLY A 38 -14.88 12.75 7.95
N PRO A 39 -14.95 11.69 8.79
CA PRO A 39 -15.78 11.70 9.97
C PRO A 39 -15.09 12.47 11.09
N ASN A 40 -15.31 13.79 11.10
CA ASN A 40 -15.22 14.57 12.31
C ASN A 40 -16.35 14.09 13.24
N LEU A 41 -16.06 13.81 14.51
CA LEU A 41 -17.13 13.74 15.49
C LEU A 41 -17.90 15.06 15.38
N ALA A 42 -19.23 14.99 15.33
CA ALA A 42 -20.08 16.16 15.44
C ALA A 42 -19.84 16.76 16.83
N ALA A 43 -18.77 17.54 16.96
CA ALA A 43 -18.58 18.42 18.09
C ALA A 43 -19.78 19.36 18.08
N ALA A 44 -20.34 19.64 19.26
CA ALA A 44 -21.44 20.59 19.42
C ALA A 44 -21.11 22.01 18.89
N ASP A 45 -19.85 22.25 18.52
CA ASP A 45 -19.33 23.48 17.93
C ASP A 45 -18.61 23.18 16.60
N PRO A 46 -19.14 23.64 15.45
CA PRO A 46 -18.51 23.46 14.14
C PRO A 46 -17.15 24.19 13.99
N SER A 47 -16.75 25.04 14.95
CA SER A 47 -15.44 25.72 14.95
C SER A 47 -14.29 24.89 15.54
N ARG A 48 -14.58 23.73 16.15
CA ARG A 48 -13.57 22.82 16.72
C ARG A 48 -13.82 21.37 16.26
N PRO A 49 -13.35 20.98 15.07
CA PRO A 49 -13.35 19.57 14.67
C PRO A 49 -12.47 18.79 15.66
N VAL A 50 -13.10 18.03 16.54
CA VAL A 50 -12.40 17.09 17.42
C VAL A 50 -12.24 15.79 16.64
N GLY A 51 -11.05 15.59 16.08
CA GLY A 51 -10.69 14.31 15.48
C GLY A 51 -10.63 13.19 16.53
N LEU A 52 -10.73 11.95 16.09
CA LEU A 52 -10.68 10.76 16.94
C LEU A 52 -9.30 10.48 17.58
N GLY A 53 -8.33 11.39 17.43
CA GLY A 53 -6.94 11.17 17.87
C GLY A 53 -6.34 9.91 17.24
N SER A 54 -5.69 9.07 18.05
CA SER A 54 -5.10 7.79 17.60
C SER A 54 -6.12 6.78 17.11
N LEU A 55 -7.39 6.87 17.52
CA LEU A 55 -8.45 5.98 17.05
C LEU A 55 -8.78 6.22 15.57
N GLY A 56 -8.44 7.38 15.01
CA GLY A 56 -8.56 7.64 13.57
C GLY A 56 -7.65 6.75 12.70
N ALA A 57 -6.59 6.18 13.27
CA ALA A 57 -5.68 5.27 12.56
C ALA A 57 -6.17 3.81 12.56
N LEU A 58 -7.05 3.42 13.49
CA LEU A 58 -7.52 2.04 13.60
C LEU A 58 -8.28 1.56 12.34
N PRO A 59 -9.23 2.33 11.76
CA PRO A 59 -9.91 1.92 10.53
C PRO A 59 -8.94 1.69 9.38
N VAL A 60 -7.92 2.54 9.24
CA VAL A 60 -6.88 2.41 8.21
C VAL A 60 -6.04 1.15 8.45
N GLY A 61 -5.66 0.87 9.71
CA GLY A 61 -4.92 -0.35 10.06
C GLY A 61 -5.72 -1.63 9.75
N LEU A 62 -7.00 -1.66 10.09
CA LEU A 62 -7.89 -2.78 9.77
C LEU A 62 -8.10 -2.95 8.27
N LEU A 63 -8.16 -1.85 7.51
CA LEU A 63 -8.21 -1.88 6.05
C LEU A 63 -6.96 -2.50 5.46
N VAL A 64 -5.77 -2.10 5.92
CA VAL A 64 -4.49 -2.70 5.47
C VAL A 64 -4.44 -4.19 5.82
N LEU A 65 -4.92 -4.59 7.00
CA LEU A 65 -5.05 -6.00 7.37
C LEU A 65 -5.98 -6.77 6.42
N ALA A 66 -7.15 -6.22 6.10
CA ALA A 66 -8.09 -6.83 5.17
C ALA A 66 -7.51 -7.00 3.76
N ILE A 67 -6.74 -6.01 3.27
CA ILE A 67 -6.00 -6.10 2.01
C ILE A 67 -4.94 -7.21 2.09
N GLY A 68 -4.19 -7.28 3.18
CA GLY A 68 -3.19 -8.32 3.40
C GLY A 68 -3.77 -9.74 3.39
N LEU A 69 -4.93 -9.94 4.03
CA LEU A 69 -5.61 -11.24 4.08
C LEU A 69 -6.26 -11.64 2.75
N SER A 70 -6.70 -10.69 1.94
CA SER A 70 -7.42 -10.96 0.68
C SER A 70 -6.52 -10.98 -0.55
N LEU A 71 -5.57 -10.04 -0.67
CA LEU A 71 -4.73 -9.84 -1.86
C LEU A 71 -3.26 -10.19 -1.62
N GLY A 72 -2.84 -10.35 -0.36
CA GLY A 72 -1.44 -10.51 0.00
C GLY A 72 -0.75 -11.76 -0.53
N GLY A 73 -1.49 -12.84 -0.79
CA GLY A 73 -0.90 -14.09 -1.28
C GLY A 73 -0.28 -14.00 -2.67
N THR A 74 -0.69 -13.04 -3.50
CA THR A 74 -0.20 -12.92 -4.88
C THR A 74 1.14 -12.19 -4.96
N THR A 75 1.23 -11.01 -4.35
CA THR A 75 2.36 -10.09 -4.48
C THR A 75 2.99 -9.68 -3.16
N GLY A 76 2.43 -10.07 -2.02
CA GLY A 76 2.85 -9.56 -0.70
C GLY A 76 2.29 -8.17 -0.36
N TYR A 77 1.28 -7.69 -1.10
CA TYR A 77 0.56 -6.42 -0.88
C TYR A 77 1.50 -5.23 -0.63
N ALA A 78 2.31 -4.86 -1.62
CA ALA A 78 3.24 -3.74 -1.44
C ALA A 78 2.48 -2.45 -1.15
N ILE A 79 1.44 -2.15 -1.96
CA ILE A 79 0.47 -1.05 -1.86
C ILE A 79 1.05 0.37 -1.63
N ASN A 80 2.37 0.49 -1.65
CA ASN A 80 3.13 1.68 -1.33
C ASN A 80 4.55 1.54 -1.92
N PRO A 81 4.96 2.43 -2.85
CA PRO A 81 6.28 2.36 -3.47
C PRO A 81 7.44 2.47 -2.47
N ALA A 82 7.31 3.29 -1.43
CA ALA A 82 8.35 3.47 -0.42
C ALA A 82 8.49 2.23 0.49
N ARG A 83 7.38 1.52 0.76
CA ARG A 83 7.38 0.27 1.54
C ARG A 83 8.15 -0.86 0.85
N ASP A 84 8.31 -0.79 -0.47
CA ASP A 84 9.06 -1.76 -1.25
C ASP A 84 10.45 -1.28 -1.65
N LEU A 85 10.56 -0.10 -2.29
CA LEU A 85 11.79 0.39 -2.88
C LEU A 85 12.88 0.70 -1.85
N ALA A 86 12.53 1.33 -0.74
CA ALA A 86 13.54 1.71 0.25
C ALA A 86 14.18 0.48 0.91
N PRO A 87 13.42 -0.51 1.41
CA PRO A 87 14.01 -1.75 1.91
C PRO A 87 14.76 -2.54 0.84
N ARG A 88 14.30 -2.51 -0.43
CA ARG A 88 15.00 -3.16 -1.56
C ARG A 88 16.35 -2.50 -1.87
N ALA A 89 16.42 -1.17 -1.84
CA ALA A 89 17.67 -0.43 -1.99
C ALA A 89 18.64 -0.76 -0.84
N MET A 90 18.14 -0.80 0.40
CA MET A 90 18.95 -1.20 1.55
C MET A 90 19.44 -2.65 1.44
N HIS A 91 18.60 -3.57 0.97
CA HIS A 91 19.01 -4.95 0.68
C HIS A 91 20.11 -5.00 -0.38
N ALA A 92 20.08 -4.14 -1.40
CA ALA A 92 21.12 -4.07 -2.41
C ALA A 92 22.45 -3.54 -1.85
N LEU A 93 22.41 -2.49 -1.02
CA LEU A 93 23.58 -1.80 -0.48
C LEU A 93 24.26 -2.54 0.68
N LEU A 94 23.48 -3.11 1.61
CA LEU A 94 24.03 -3.68 2.84
C LEU A 94 24.67 -5.05 2.60
N PRO A 95 25.81 -5.35 3.25
CA PRO A 95 26.44 -6.67 3.20
C PRO A 95 25.65 -7.65 4.09
N VAL A 96 24.60 -8.25 3.52
CA VAL A 96 23.81 -9.31 4.17
C VAL A 96 24.34 -10.66 3.67
N GLN A 97 24.77 -11.52 4.60
CA GLN A 97 25.23 -12.88 4.28
C GLN A 97 24.13 -13.64 3.53
N ASP A 98 24.45 -14.40 2.49
CA ASP A 98 23.50 -15.23 1.72
C ASP A 98 22.21 -14.51 1.26
N LYS A 99 22.31 -13.21 0.92
CA LYS A 99 21.14 -12.38 0.60
C LYS A 99 20.50 -12.66 -0.76
N GLY A 100 21.30 -13.10 -1.72
CA GLY A 100 20.85 -13.32 -3.10
C GLY A 100 20.64 -12.02 -3.89
N SER A 101 19.90 -12.08 -5.00
CA SER A 101 19.60 -10.90 -5.83
C SER A 101 18.55 -9.99 -5.16
N SER A 102 18.53 -8.70 -5.55
CA SER A 102 17.51 -7.74 -5.05
C SER A 102 16.27 -7.65 -5.95
N HIS A 103 16.15 -8.51 -6.96
CA HIS A 103 15.01 -8.59 -7.88
C HIS A 103 14.59 -7.24 -8.49
N TRP A 104 15.56 -6.47 -8.99
CA TRP A 104 15.33 -5.17 -9.64
C TRP A 104 14.47 -5.26 -10.90
N ASP A 105 14.49 -6.41 -11.55
CA ASP A 105 13.65 -6.78 -12.68
C ASP A 105 12.14 -6.88 -12.33
N TYR A 106 11.81 -7.01 -11.05
CA TYR A 106 10.43 -6.96 -10.55
C TYR A 106 10.09 -5.64 -9.83
N ALA A 107 11.09 -4.88 -9.38
CA ALA A 107 10.93 -3.70 -8.51
C ALA A 107 10.03 -2.59 -9.07
N TRP A 108 9.80 -2.55 -10.37
CA TRP A 108 8.92 -1.57 -11.00
C TRP A 108 7.42 -1.86 -10.74
N VAL A 109 7.03 -3.12 -10.53
CA VAL A 109 5.64 -3.53 -10.26
C VAL A 109 5.08 -2.89 -8.98
N PRO A 110 5.73 -3.02 -7.80
CA PRO A 110 5.27 -2.37 -6.57
C PRO A 110 5.45 -0.85 -6.55
N VAL A 111 5.90 -0.25 -7.65
CA VAL A 111 5.99 1.21 -7.84
C VAL A 111 4.88 1.69 -8.75
N VAL A 112 4.83 1.18 -9.97
CA VAL A 112 3.86 1.58 -10.99
C VAL A 112 2.46 1.18 -10.57
N GLY A 113 2.28 -0.03 -10.01
CA GLY A 113 0.96 -0.51 -9.58
C GLY A 113 0.32 0.43 -8.56
N PRO A 114 0.99 0.73 -7.44
CA PRO A 114 0.46 1.66 -6.45
C PRO A 114 0.26 3.09 -6.95
N VAL A 115 1.17 3.63 -7.78
CA VAL A 115 1.00 4.97 -8.35
C VAL A 115 -0.26 5.03 -9.21
N VAL A 116 -0.46 4.07 -10.12
CA VAL A 116 -1.64 4.04 -10.99
C VAL A 116 -2.92 3.80 -10.19
N GLY A 117 -2.93 2.82 -9.28
CA GLY A 117 -4.09 2.53 -8.43
C GLY A 117 -4.49 3.73 -7.57
N GLY A 118 -3.51 4.44 -7.00
CA GLY A 118 -3.75 5.62 -6.20
C GLY A 118 -4.28 6.81 -7.01
N MET A 119 -3.76 7.04 -8.21
CA MET A 119 -4.28 8.07 -9.12
C MET A 119 -5.73 7.79 -9.50
N LEU A 120 -6.07 6.54 -9.84
CA LEU A 120 -7.45 6.15 -10.16
C LEU A 120 -8.40 6.34 -8.98
N ALA A 121 -7.96 6.01 -7.76
CA ALA A 121 -8.74 6.22 -6.54
C ALA A 121 -9.00 7.71 -6.29
N ALA A 122 -7.98 8.55 -6.41
CA ALA A 122 -8.10 9.99 -6.22
C ALA A 122 -9.03 10.62 -7.28
N LEU A 123 -8.88 10.24 -8.55
CA LEU A 123 -9.74 10.73 -9.63
C LEU A 123 -11.21 10.34 -9.42
N LEU A 124 -11.46 9.09 -9.04
CA LEU A 124 -12.83 8.65 -8.76
C LEU A 124 -13.41 9.35 -7.53
N TYR A 125 -12.63 9.54 -6.47
CA TYR A 125 -13.04 10.30 -5.30
C TYR A 125 -13.43 11.73 -5.65
N LEU A 126 -12.60 12.43 -6.43
CA LEU A 126 -12.87 13.81 -6.87
C LEU A 126 -14.11 13.91 -7.77
N TRP A 127 -14.49 12.83 -8.45
CA TRP A 127 -15.72 12.79 -9.25
C TRP A 127 -16.98 12.52 -8.41
N LEU A 128 -16.84 11.83 -7.27
CA LEU A 128 -17.95 11.42 -6.40
C LEU A 128 -18.22 12.36 -5.22
N SER A 129 -17.25 13.17 -4.82
CA SER A 129 -17.33 14.13 -3.71
C SER A 129 -17.66 15.54 -4.18
#